data_AF-A0A8T7B363-F1
#
_entry.id   AF-A0A8T7B363-F1
#
_cell.length_a   1.000
_cell.length_b   1.000
_cell.length_c   1.000
_cell.angle_alpha   90.00
_cell.angle_beta   90.00
_cell.angle_gamma   90.00
#
_symmetry.space_group_name_H-M   'P 1'
#
loop_
_entity.id
_entity.type
_entity.pdbx_description
1 polymer ?
#
loop_
_entity_poly.entity_id
_entity_poly.type
_entity_poly.pdbx_seq_one_letter_code
_entity_poly.pdbx_strand_id
1 'polypeptide(L)' 'MNSCRLKIIFLAIGLANFSGCSVNNLGVEVWERDVLAKPQMALDDTPLTYALDDHIYFSKEASSGGASFAGGGCGCN' A
#
# COMPACT_ATOMS: atom_id res chain seq x y z
N MET A 1 -34.01 -1.92 39.41
CA MET A 1 -33.03 -0.99 38.78
C MET A 1 -31.65 -1.61 38.54
N ASN A 2 -31.22 -2.58 39.35
CA ASN A 2 -29.85 -3.09 39.38
C ASN A 2 -29.55 -4.04 38.20
N SER A 3 -30.55 -4.84 37.80
CA SER A 3 -30.44 -5.77 36.67
C SER A 3 -30.38 -5.09 35.30
N CYS A 4 -30.92 -3.86 35.18
CA CYS A 4 -30.82 -3.07 33.95
C CYS A 4 -29.41 -2.47 33.82
N ARG A 5 -28.84 -2.00 34.94
CA ARG A 5 -27.44 -1.52 34.99
C ARG A 5 -26.44 -2.65 34.71
N LEU A 6 -26.69 -3.86 35.23
CA LEU A 6 -25.82 -5.01 34.99
C LEU A 6 -25.79 -5.43 33.51
N LYS A 7 -26.95 -5.39 32.82
CA LYS A 7 -27.03 -5.65 31.37
C LYS A 7 -26.28 -4.60 30.54
N ILE A 8 -26.35 -3.34 30.93
CA ILE A 8 -25.62 -2.24 30.26
C ILE A 8 -24.10 -2.43 30.40
N ILE A 9 -23.63 -2.88 31.57
CA ILE A 9 -22.21 -3.17 31.81
C ILE A 9 -21.72 -4.32 30.92
N PHE A 10 -22.48 -5.43 30.83
CA PHE A 10 -22.13 -6.54 29.95
C PHE A 10 -22.11 -6.15 28.46
N LEU A 11 -23.04 -5.31 28.02
CA LEU A 11 -23.09 -4.80 26.65
C LEU A 11 -21.88 -3.91 26.33
N ALA A 12 -21.47 -3.04 27.25
CA ALA A 12 -20.32 -2.15 27.07
C ALA A 12 -19.00 -2.93 26.97
N ILE A 13 -18.82 -3.98 27.78
CA ILE A 13 -17.63 -4.85 27.72
C ILE A 13 -17.59 -5.64 26.41
N GLY A 14 -18.73 -6.11 25.90
CA GLY A 14 -18.80 -6.80 24.61
C GLY A 14 -18.38 -5.91 23.43
N LEU A 15 -18.76 -4.64 23.44
CA LEU A 15 -18.41 -3.67 22.39
C LEU A 15 -16.92 -3.29 22.39
N ALA A 16 -16.26 -3.31 23.56
CA ALA A 16 -14.84 -2.97 23.67
C ALA A 16 -13.89 -3.99 23.02
N ASN A 17 -14.34 -5.23 22.77
CA ASN A 17 -13.52 -6.28 22.17
C ASN A 17 -13.49 -6.24 20.63
N PHE A 18 -14.26 -5.36 19.98
CA PHE A 18 -14.28 -5.19 18.52
C PHE A 18 -13.23 -4.19 17.99
N SER A 19 -12.37 -3.63 18.84
CA SER A 19 -11.21 -2.89 18.37
C SER A 19 -10.21 -3.87 17.76
N GLY A 20 -10.25 -4.04 16.44
CA GLY A 20 -9.23 -4.79 15.71
C GLY A 20 -7.83 -4.20 15.93
N CYS A 21 -6.79 -4.99 15.67
CA CYS A 21 -5.38 -4.60 15.85
C CYS A 21 -4.92 -3.39 15.01
N SER A 22 -5.81 -2.76 14.24
CA SER A 22 -5.52 -1.62 13.37
C SER A 22 -5.42 -0.27 14.06
N VAL A 23 -5.82 -0.17 15.34
CA VAL A 23 -5.79 1.12 16.06
C VAL A 23 -4.36 1.53 16.47
N ASN A 24 -3.43 0.59 16.59
CA ASN A 24 -2.08 0.84 17.12
C ASN A 24 -0.96 0.65 16.08
N ASN A 25 -1.08 1.28 14.91
CA ASN A 25 0.01 1.37 13.93
C ASN A 25 0.31 0.04 13.20
N LEU A 26 -0.62 -0.38 12.32
CA LEU A 26 -0.39 -1.48 11.36
C LEU A 26 0.37 -1.03 10.09
N GLY A 27 0.90 0.19 10.05
CA GLY A 27 1.46 0.77 8.82
C GLY A 27 2.66 1.64 9.09
N VAL A 28 3.76 1.32 8.42
CA VAL A 28 4.97 2.16 8.33
C VAL A 28 4.58 3.57 7.92
N GLU A 29 5.08 4.57 8.65
CA GLU A 29 4.80 5.96 8.35
C GLU A 29 5.34 6.32 6.96
N VAL A 30 4.69 7.24 6.23
CA VAL A 30 5.02 7.51 4.81
C VAL A 30 6.50 7.86 4.61
N TRP A 31 7.12 8.53 5.59
CA TRP A 31 8.53 8.93 5.61
C TRP A 31 9.48 7.82 6.07
N GLU A 32 9.00 6.78 6.74
CA GLU A 32 9.82 5.63 7.16
C GLU A 32 10.10 4.66 6.01
N ARG A 33 9.39 4.80 4.87
CA ARG A 33 9.62 3.97 3.68
C ARG A 33 11.06 4.06 3.16
N ASP A 34 11.68 5.24 3.20
CA ASP A 34 13.07 5.41 2.72
C ASP A 34 14.08 4.66 3.59
N VAL A 35 13.80 4.54 4.89
CA VAL A 35 14.71 3.90 5.86
C VAL A 35 14.51 2.39 5.90
N LEU A 36 13.27 1.92 5.65
CA LEU A 36 12.93 0.49 5.66
C LEU A 36 13.05 -0.19 4.30
N ALA A 37 13.17 0.58 3.20
CA ALA A 37 13.39 0.04 1.87
C ALA A 37 14.77 -0.63 1.78
N LYS A 38 14.77 -1.94 1.53
CA LYS A 38 16.00 -2.70 1.25
C LYS A 38 16.35 -2.59 -0.24
N PRO A 39 17.63 -2.66 -0.64
CA PRO A 39 18.03 -2.61 -2.05
C PRO A 39 17.32 -3.67 -2.93
N GLN A 40 17.04 -4.85 -2.38
CA GLN A 40 16.30 -5.93 -3.03
C GLN A 40 14.80 -5.67 -3.23
N MET A 41 14.26 -4.58 -2.70
CA MET A 41 12.87 -4.14 -2.90
C MET A 41 12.75 -3.11 -4.04
N ALA A 42 13.86 -2.79 -4.72
CA ALA A 42 13.83 -1.97 -5.91
C ALA A 42 12.94 -2.63 -6.96
N LEU A 43 12.12 -1.83 -7.64
CA LEU A 43 11.26 -2.31 -8.73
C LEU A 43 12.10 -2.87 -9.88
N ASP A 44 13.29 -2.29 -10.07
CA ASP A 44 14.21 -2.63 -11.15
C ASP A 44 15.56 -3.01 -10.55
N ASP A 45 15.87 -4.30 -10.59
CA ASP A 45 17.10 -4.86 -10.05
C ASP A 45 18.30 -4.67 -11.00
N THR A 46 18.02 -4.60 -12.30
CA THR A 46 19.01 -4.57 -13.37
C THR A 46 18.58 -3.64 -14.51
N PRO A 47 19.42 -2.66 -14.91
CA PRO A 47 19.03 -1.66 -15.89
C PRO A 47 18.81 -2.25 -17.30
N LEU A 48 19.47 -3.37 -17.62
CA LEU A 48 19.31 -4.04 -18.91
C LEU A 48 17.94 -4.71 -19.05
N THR A 49 17.48 -5.41 -18.01
CA THR A 49 16.19 -6.10 -18.01
C THR A 49 15.05 -5.08 -18.04
N TYR A 50 15.17 -4.02 -17.24
CA TYR A 50 14.21 -2.92 -17.26
C TYR A 50 14.07 -2.27 -18.63
N ALA A 51 15.19 -1.96 -19.29
CA ALA A 51 15.17 -1.38 -20.62
C ALA A 51 14.53 -2.31 -21.67
N LEU A 52 14.73 -3.63 -21.55
CA LEU A 52 14.08 -4.61 -22.42
C LEU A 52 12.57 -4.67 -22.19
N ASP A 53 12.16 -4.72 -20.91
CA ASP A 53 10.76 -4.79 -20.54
C ASP A 53 10.00 -3.53 -20.99
N ASP A 54 10.56 -2.34 -20.79
CA ASP A 54 10.00 -1.09 -21.29
C ASP A 54 9.84 -1.11 -22.83
N HIS A 55 10.85 -1.61 -23.54
CA HIS A 55 10.79 -1.77 -25.00
C HIS A 55 9.67 -2.72 -25.44
N ILE A 56 9.47 -3.81 -24.71
CA ILE A 56 8.41 -4.80 -24.96
C ILE A 56 7.03 -4.18 -24.67
N TYR A 57 6.87 -3.47 -23.55
CA TYR A 57 5.62 -2.82 -23.16
C TYR A 57 5.22 -1.72 -24.15
N PHE A 58 6.15 -0.85 -24.53
CA PHE A 58 5.91 0.17 -25.55
C PHE A 58 5.46 -0.46 -26.89
N SER A 59 6.11 -1.56 -27.28
CA SER A 59 5.83 -2.24 -28.56
C SER A 59 4.52 -3.01 -28.56
N LYS A 60 4.13 -3.59 -27.42
CA LYS A 60 2.93 -4.44 -27.31
C LYS A 60 1.68 -3.65 -26.96
N GLU A 61 1.81 -2.59 -26.18
CA GLU A 61 0.66 -1.88 -25.62
C GLU A 61 0.50 -0.47 -26.17
N ALA A 62 1.43 0.00 -27.04
CA ALA A 62 1.48 1.39 -27.51
C ALA A 62 1.35 2.42 -26.36
N SER A 63 1.76 2.01 -25.16
CA SER A 63 1.62 2.77 -23.92
C SER A 63 2.58 3.95 -23.95
N SER A 64 2.04 5.11 -24.27
CA SER A 64 2.74 6.38 -24.11
C SER A 64 2.77 6.72 -22.62
N GLY A 65 3.87 6.39 -21.92
CA GLY A 65 4.03 6.75 -20.50
C GLY A 65 4.83 5.81 -19.59
N GLY A 66 5.32 4.67 -20.09
CA GLY A 66 6.20 3.75 -19.34
C GLY A 66 5.58 3.15 -18.06
N ALA A 67 6.31 2.22 -17.42
CA ALA A 67 5.89 1.51 -16.20
C ALA A 67 5.99 2.39 -14.93
N SER A 68 5.46 3.61 -14.96
CA SER A 68 5.52 4.55 -13.83
C SER A 68 4.18 4.63 -13.07
N PHE A 69 4.25 4.72 -11.74
CA PHE A 69 3.08 4.77 -10.84
C PHE A 69 2.23 6.05 -11.00
N ALA A 70 2.75 7.05 -11.71
CA ALA A 70 2.06 8.30 -12.04
C ALA A 70 1.92 8.39 -13.56
N GLY A 71 0.89 7.74 -14.11
CA GLY A 71 0.54 7.85 -15.52
C GLY A 71 0.43 9.31 -15.94
N GLY A 72 1.28 9.73 -16.88
CA GLY A 72 1.34 11.12 -17.29
C GLY A 72 2.48 11.42 -18.25
N GLY A 73 2.49 10.78 -19.42
CA GLY A 73 3.33 11.22 -20.53
C GLY A 73 2.52 11.21 -21.82
N CYS A 74 2.23 12.38 -22.41
CA CYS A 74 1.87 12.39 -23.82
C CYS A 74 3.14 12.01 -24.58
N GLY A 75 3.28 10.73 -24.91
CA GLY A 75 4.49 10.14 -25.48
C GLY A 75 4.74 10.63 -26.91
N CYS A 76 5.12 11.89 -27.05
CA CYS A 76 5.67 12.44 -28.28
C CYS A 76 7.19 12.45 -28.16
N ASN A 77 7.84 11.62 -28.99
CA ASN A 77 9.24 11.78 -29.38
C ASN A 77 9.41 13.11 -30.11
#